data_AF-A0A9Q4Q0Z3-F1
#
_entry.id   AF-A0A9Q4Q0Z3-F1
#
_cell.length_a   1.000
_cell.length_b   1.000
_cell.length_c   1.000
_cell.angle_alpha   90.00
_cell.angle_beta   90.00
_cell.angle_gamma   90.00
#
_symmetry.space_group_name_H-M   'P 1'
#
loop_
_entity.id
_entity.type
_entity.pdbx_description
1 polymer ?
#
loop_
_entity_poly.entity_id
_entity_poly.type
_entity_poly.pdbx_seq_one_letter_code
_entity_poly.pdbx_strand_id
1 'polypeptide(L)'
;MVEREQLIEIVVSVGAVFLMLAAMIAIGSTYGTENSTLSPEGGQMLIGVIVGFILLMAAVGIGLAYTLNDPEDGLETNDDDDNGDAKGTF
;
A
#
# COMPACT_ATOMS: atom_id res chain seq x y z
N MET A 1 11.44 0.28 -19.66
CA MET A 1 12.56 -0.03 -18.75
C MET A 1 11.92 0.04 -17.38
N VAL A 2 12.03 -0.97 -16.52
CA VAL A 2 11.40 -0.88 -15.19
C VAL A 2 12.43 -0.27 -14.24
N GLU A 3 12.12 0.90 -13.68
CA GLU A 3 12.99 1.52 -12.68
C GLU A 3 13.01 0.67 -11.40
N ARG A 4 14.10 0.79 -10.61
CA ARG A 4 14.24 0.07 -9.33
C ARG A 4 13.08 0.39 -8.39
N GLU A 5 12.61 1.63 -8.45
CA GLU A 5 11.46 2.17 -7.73
C GLU A 5 10.18 1.38 -8.04
N GLN A 6 9.83 1.37 -9.33
CA GLN A 6 8.65 0.69 -9.85
C GLN A 6 8.70 -0.83 -9.62
N LEU A 7 9.89 -1.45 -9.65
CA LEU A 7 10.06 -2.85 -9.28
C LEU A 7 9.71 -3.11 -7.81
N ILE A 8 10.12 -2.23 -6.89
CA ILE A 8 9.84 -2.40 -5.45
C ILE A 8 8.35 -2.29 -5.19
N GLU A 9 7.67 -1.30 -5.77
CA GLU A 9 6.22 -1.13 -5.64
C GLU A 9 5.44 -2.36 -6.14
N ILE A 10 5.83 -2.91 -7.30
CA ILE A 10 5.23 -4.14 -7.84
C ILE A 10 5.43 -5.30 -6.87
N VAL A 11 6.66 -5.51 -6.39
CA VAL A 11 6.97 -6.63 -5.48
C VAL A 11 6.21 -6.48 -4.16
N VAL A 12 6.12 -5.27 -3.62
CA VAL A 12 5.40 -4.99 -2.36
C VAL A 12 3.90 -5.23 -2.53
N SER A 13 3.29 -4.68 -3.57
CA SER A 13 1.85 -4.81 -3.82
C SER A 13 1.45 -6.27 -4.06
N VAL A 14 2.17 -6.96 -4.96
CA VAL A 14 1.95 -8.39 -5.24
C VAL A 14 2.19 -9.22 -3.99
N GLY A 15 3.28 -8.97 -3.26
CA GLY A 15 3.62 -9.66 -2.02
C GLY A 15 2.55 -9.50 -0.93
N ALA A 16 2.03 -8.29 -0.75
CA ALA A 16 0.98 -8.01 0.22
C ALA A 16 -0.31 -8.77 -0.08
N VAL A 17 -0.71 -8.83 -1.36
CA VAL A 17 -1.89 -9.59 -1.79
C VAL A 17 -1.70 -11.09 -1.50
N PHE A 18 -0.56 -11.66 -1.89
CA PHE A 18 -0.28 -13.08 -1.63
C PHE A 18 -0.21 -13.41 -0.14
N LEU A 19 0.36 -12.52 0.66
CA LEU A 19 0.40 -12.66 2.12
C LEU A 19 -1.03 -12.72 2.70
N MET A 20 -1.91 -11.82 2.27
CA MET A 20 -3.29 -11.79 2.73
C MET A 20 -4.06 -13.05 2.31
N LEU A 21 -3.91 -13.49 1.06
CA LEU A 21 -4.51 -14.73 0.57
C LEU A 21 -4.01 -15.95 1.36
N ALA A 22 -2.70 -16.03 1.63
CA ALA A 22 -2.14 -17.11 2.42
C ALA A 22 -2.72 -17.14 3.85
N ALA A 23 -2.87 -15.98 4.48
CA ALA A 23 -3.48 -15.88 5.80
C ALA A 23 -4.96 -16.31 5.78
N MET A 24 -5.72 -15.89 4.77
CA MET A 24 -7.11 -16.31 4.58
C MET A 24 -7.24 -17.82 4.36
N ILE A 25 -6.37 -18.41 3.55
CA ILE A 25 -6.32 -19.86 3.32
C ILE A 25 -6.00 -20.59 4.62
N ALA A 26 -5.03 -20.11 5.40
CA ALA A 26 -4.64 -20.72 6.67
C ALA A 26 -5.77 -20.67 7.71
N ILE A 27 -6.49 -19.55 7.80
CA ILE A 27 -7.65 -19.43 8.69
C ILE A 27 -8.78 -20.35 8.22
N GLY A 28 -9.10 -20.32 6.92
CA GLY A 28 -10.15 -21.15 6.34
C GLY A 28 -9.89 -22.65 6.52
N SER A 29 -8.65 -23.09 6.40
CA SER A 29 -8.28 -24.51 6.58
C SER A 29 -8.28 -24.96 8.04
N THR A 30 -8.04 -24.06 8.99
CA THR A 30 -7.95 -24.38 10.42
C THR A 30 -9.29 -24.21 11.16
N TYR A 31 -10.06 -23.18 10.80
CA TYR A 31 -11.30 -22.78 11.49
C TYR A 31 -12.55 -22.93 10.61
N GLY A 32 -12.42 -23.56 9.45
CA GLY A 32 -13.55 -23.91 8.60
C GLY A 32 -14.47 -24.93 9.26
N THR A 33 -15.76 -24.85 8.94
CA THR A 33 -16.80 -25.78 9.39
C THR A 33 -17.39 -26.53 8.19
N GLU A 34 -18.15 -27.59 8.45
CA GLU A 34 -18.74 -28.46 7.41
C GLU A 34 -19.62 -27.72 6.39
N ASN A 35 -20.17 -26.56 6.77
CA ASN A 35 -21.06 -25.75 5.94
C ASN A 35 -20.32 -24.69 5.10
N SER A 36 -19.00 -24.82 4.94
CA SER A 36 -18.14 -23.80 4.31
C SER A 36 -18.20 -22.43 5.01
N THR A 37 -18.59 -22.41 6.28
CA THR A 37 -18.58 -21.23 7.13
C THR A 37 -17.38 -21.25 8.07
N LEU A 38 -16.99 -20.09 8.61
CA LEU A 38 -15.99 -20.03 9.67
C LEU A 38 -16.64 -20.31 11.03
N SER A 39 -15.91 -20.95 11.94
CA SER A 39 -16.29 -20.97 13.35
C SER A 39 -16.31 -19.53 13.91
N PRO A 40 -17.00 -19.27 15.04
CA PRO A 40 -16.97 -17.97 15.70
C PRO A 40 -15.53 -17.48 15.97
N GLU A 41 -14.65 -18.37 16.41
CA GLU A 41 -13.24 -18.10 16.67
C GLU A 41 -12.48 -17.80 15.36
N GLY A 42 -12.77 -18.55 14.29
CA GLY A 42 -12.22 -18.29 12.95
C GLY A 42 -12.57 -16.91 12.42
N GLY A 43 -13.82 -16.46 12.66
CA GLY A 43 -14.25 -15.10 12.34
C GLY A 43 -13.47 -14.04 13.12
N GLN A 44 -13.23 -14.25 14.41
CA GLN A 44 -12.40 -13.35 15.23
C GLN A 44 -10.94 -13.30 14.73
N MET A 45 -10.37 -14.45 14.39
CA MET A 45 -9.02 -14.54 13.81
C MET A 45 -8.92 -13.79 12.48
N LEU A 46 -9.93 -13.90 11.61
CA LEU A 46 -9.97 -13.17 10.35
C LEU A 46 -9.99 -11.65 10.58
N ILE A 47 -10.77 -11.16 11.55
CA ILE A 47 -10.77 -9.75 11.94
C ILE A 47 -9.37 -9.32 12.43
N GLY A 48 -8.74 -10.14 13.28
CA GLY A 48 -7.39 -9.89 13.76
C GLY A 48 -6.37 -9.78 12.62
N VAL A 49 -6.47 -10.66 11.62
CA VAL A 49 -5.63 -10.60 10.41
C VAL A 49 -5.90 -9.36 9.58
N ILE A 50 -7.16 -8.96 9.40
CA ILE A 50 -7.49 -7.71 8.67
C ILE A 50 -6.88 -6.50 9.37
N VAL A 51 -7.04 -6.39 10.70
CA VAL A 51 -6.45 -5.30 11.49
C VAL A 51 -4.93 -5.33 11.38
N GLY A 52 -4.31 -6.51 11.53
CA GLY A 52 -2.87 -6.68 11.36
C GLY A 52 -2.39 -6.30 9.97
N PHE A 53 -3.14 -6.64 8.92
CA PHE A 53 -2.82 -6.30 7.53
C PHE A 53 -2.89 -4.79 7.29
N ILE A 54 -3.88 -4.10 7.87
CA ILE A 54 -3.97 -2.64 7.80
C ILE A 54 -2.73 -2.01 8.46
N LEU A 55 -2.35 -2.47 9.65
CA LEU A 55 -1.16 -1.97 10.35
C LEU A 55 0.13 -2.29 9.59
N LEU A 56 0.23 -3.47 9.00
CA LEU A 56 1.33 -3.87 8.13
C LEU A 56 1.42 -2.93 6.92
N MET A 57 0.32 -2.67 6.23
CA MET A 57 0.30 -1.77 5.08
C MET A 57 0.63 -0.33 5.46
N ALA A 58 0.20 0.13 6.63
CA ALA A 58 0.60 1.43 7.16
C ALA A 58 2.13 1.47 7.41
N ALA A 59 2.70 0.44 8.05
CA ALA A 59 4.13 0.35 8.28
C ALA A 59 4.94 0.25 6.98
N VAL A 60 4.44 -0.50 6.00
CA VAL A 60 5.04 -0.60 4.66
C VAL A 60 5.02 0.75 3.96
N GLY A 61 3.87 1.46 3.95
CA GLY A 61 3.78 2.78 3.34
C GLY A 61 4.73 3.79 3.97
N ILE A 62 4.84 3.80 5.31
CA ILE A 62 5.82 4.60 6.04
C ILE A 62 7.25 4.21 5.65
N GLY A 63 7.55 2.91 5.60
CA GLY A 63 8.87 2.41 5.22
C GLY A 63 9.27 2.88 3.83
N LEU A 64 8.39 2.70 2.83
CA LEU A 64 8.62 3.15 1.46
C LEU A 64 8.84 4.66 1.40
N ALA A 65 8.03 5.45 2.11
CA ALA A 65 8.18 6.90 2.18
C ALA A 65 9.54 7.36 2.74
N TYR A 66 10.24 6.55 3.54
CA TYR A 66 11.59 6.89 4.02
C TYR A 66 12.72 6.30 3.17
N THR A 67 12.47 5.19 2.47
CA THR A 67 13.51 4.51 1.70
C THR A 67 13.60 4.98 0.24
N LEU A 68 12.51 5.54 -0.28
CA LEU A 68 12.32 5.79 -1.70
C LEU A 68 12.00 7.24 -2.03
N ASN A 69 11.71 8.07 -1.01
CA ASN A 69 11.41 9.48 -1.22
C ASN A 69 12.69 10.27 -1.49
N ASP A 70 12.87 10.72 -2.73
CA ASP A 70 13.91 11.68 -3.09
C ASP A 70 13.49 13.08 -2.57
N PRO A 71 14.33 13.81 -1.80
CA PRO A 71 13.98 15.13 -1.28
C PRO A 71 13.67 16.18 -2.35
N GLU A 72 14.06 15.96 -3.62
CA GLU A 72 13.74 16.84 -4.75
C GLU A 72 12.33 16.60 -5.35
N ASP A 73 11.71 15.45 -5.08
CA ASP A 73 10.37 15.08 -5.59
C ASP A 73 9.24 15.49 -4.61
N GLY A 74 9.62 16.18 -3.53
CA GLY A 74 8.75 16.59 -2.44
C GLY A 74 8.22 18.01 -2.61
N LEU A 75 6.97 18.11 -3.08
CA LEU A 75 6.18 19.34 -3.22
C LEU A 75 6.74 20.31 -4.28
N GLU A 76 6.39 20.08 -5.55
CA GLU A 76 6.20 21.22 -6.46
C GLU A 76 5.11 22.11 -5.85
N THR A 77 5.51 23.13 -5.09
CA THR A 77 4.62 24.26 -4.85
C THR A 77 4.32 24.83 -6.22
N ASN A 78 3.04 24.92 -6.59
CA ASN A 78 2.62 25.67 -7.76
C ASN A 78 2.87 27.17 -7.48
N ASP A 79 4.14 27.58 -7.41
CA ASP A 79 4.58 28.96 -7.25
C ASP A 79 4.87 29.59 -8.63
N ASP A 80 4.06 29.25 -9.63
CA ASP A 80 4.06 29.89 -10.95
C ASP A 80 2.99 31.01 -11.02
N ASP A 81 2.80 31.75 -9.91
CA ASP A 81 2.15 33.06 -9.94
C ASP A 81 3.17 34.15 -9.64
N ASP A 82 3.40 34.98 -10.67
CA ASP A 82 4.01 36.32 -10.68
C ASP A 82 5.55 36.44 -10.76
N ASN A 83 6.06 36.54 -11.99
CA ASN A 83 6.86 37.72 -12.35
C ASN A 83 6.80 38.02 -13.85
N GLY A 84 6.35 39.23 -14.15
CA GLY A 84 5.98 39.68 -15.49
C GLY A 84 7.12 39.87 -16.47
N ASP A 85 6.76 39.77 -17.74
CA ASP A 85 7.35 40.60 -18.77
C ASP A 85 6.26 40.99 -19.78
N ALA A 86 5.65 42.14 -19.49
CA ALA A 86 4.90 42.90 -20.46
C ALA A 86 5.81 43.29 -21.62
N LYS A 87 5.62 42.65 -22.80
CA LYS A 87 5.90 43.29 -24.09
C LYS A 87 4.84 42.91 -25.10
N GLY A 88 3.78 43.72 -25.12
CA GLY A 88 3.07 43.94 -26.36
C GLY A 88 3.94 44.79 -27.28
N THR A 89 4.04 44.41 -28.55
CA THR A 89 4.13 45.34 -29.67
C THR A 89 3.57 44.64 -30.91
N PHE A 90 2.75 45.40 -31.63
CA PHE A 90 2.10 45.19 -32.92
C PHE A 90 2.85 44.32 -33.94
#